data_AF-A0A956TQL6-F1
#
_entry.id   AF-A0A956TQL6-F1
#
_cell.length_a   1.000
_cell.length_b   1.000
_cell.length_c   1.000
_cell.angle_alpha   90.00
_cell.angle_beta   90.00
_cell.angle_gamma   90.00
#
_symmetry.space_group_name_H-M   'P 1'
#
loop_
_entity.id
_entity.type
_entity.pdbx_description
1 polymer ?
#
loop_
_entity_poly.entity_id
_entity_poly.type
_entity_poly.pdbx_seq_one_letter_code
_entity_poly.pdbx_strand_id
1 'polypeptide(L)'
;MPRSLAESSGDATVSFAGEKIPLYPAADGANTLSTLIAVPADLDPGPQPLTICGAERQLKVIDAHFPTQTLRLPPKKNNFNASPGEKEAIKSAKEEVVQERFWQGKFKYPVKTVKFSSRFGLGRVVNGKRLKDYYHS
;
A
#
# COMPACT_ATOMS: atom_id res chain seq x y z
N MET A 1 -6.04 -30.00 -15.83
CA MET A 1 -7.07 -29.10 -16.38
C MET A 1 -7.02 -27.80 -15.60
N PRO A 2 -6.64 -26.64 -16.18
CA PRO A 2 -6.79 -25.37 -15.48
C PRO A 2 -8.27 -25.04 -15.38
N ARG A 3 -8.73 -24.78 -14.15
CA ARG A 3 -10.13 -24.46 -13.83
C ARG A 3 -10.37 -23.02 -14.26
N SER A 4 -11.30 -22.83 -15.20
CA SER A 4 -11.81 -21.52 -15.62
C SER A 4 -12.20 -20.71 -14.37
N LEU A 5 -11.66 -19.49 -14.24
CA LEU A 5 -12.09 -18.54 -13.21
C LEU A 5 -13.52 -18.12 -13.55
N ALA A 6 -14.39 -18.24 -12.55
CA ALA A 6 -15.79 -17.86 -12.62
C ALA A 6 -15.94 -16.40 -13.07
N GLU A 7 -16.94 -16.20 -13.91
CA GLU A 7 -17.40 -14.92 -14.43
C GLU A 7 -17.54 -13.87 -13.32
N SER A 8 -17.05 -12.67 -13.62
CA SER A 8 -17.22 -11.47 -12.80
C SER A 8 -18.70 -11.22 -12.55
N SER A 9 -19.15 -11.46 -11.32
CA SER A 9 -20.43 -10.94 -10.85
C SER A 9 -20.29 -9.43 -10.69
N GLY A 10 -21.01 -8.69 -11.51
CA GLY A 10 -21.04 -7.23 -11.50
C GLY A 10 -21.42 -6.68 -10.13
N ASP A 11 -20.73 -5.61 -9.74
CA ASP A 11 -21.02 -4.66 -8.65
C ASP A 11 -20.62 -4.99 -7.20
N ALA A 12 -19.86 -6.07 -6.96
CA ALA A 12 -19.17 -6.20 -5.69
C ALA A 12 -17.97 -5.22 -5.66
N THR A 13 -18.10 -4.11 -4.93
CA THR A 13 -17.07 -3.06 -4.84
C THR A 13 -16.79 -2.71 -3.39
N VAL A 14 -15.52 -2.49 -3.07
CA VAL A 14 -15.09 -1.96 -1.77
C VAL A 14 -14.47 -0.60 -2.00
N SER A 15 -14.74 0.38 -1.13
CA SER A 15 -14.05 1.67 -1.18
C SER A 15 -13.58 2.12 0.20
N PHE A 16 -12.34 2.59 0.27
CA PHE A 16 -11.70 3.06 1.48
C PHE A 16 -10.78 4.24 1.15
N ALA A 17 -10.75 5.27 2.00
CA ALA A 17 -9.91 6.47 1.81
C ALA A 17 -10.05 7.15 0.42
N GLY A 18 -11.22 7.03 -0.21
CA GLY A 18 -11.50 7.59 -1.55
C GLY A 18 -11.09 6.69 -2.73
N GLU A 19 -10.49 5.54 -2.47
CA GLU A 19 -10.07 4.59 -3.51
C GLU A 19 -11.05 3.41 -3.64
N LYS A 20 -11.28 2.95 -4.88
CA LYS A 20 -12.02 1.72 -5.16
C LYS A 20 -11.07 0.55 -5.19
N ILE A 21 -11.37 -0.49 -4.41
CA ILE A 21 -10.53 -1.66 -4.21
C ILE A 21 -11.18 -2.87 -4.86
N PRO A 22 -10.45 -3.60 -5.73
CA PRO A 22 -10.97 -4.80 -6.38
C PRO A 22 -11.17 -5.94 -5.37
N LEU A 23 -12.14 -6.80 -5.68
CA LEU A 23 -12.37 -8.06 -4.97
C LEU A 23 -11.81 -9.22 -5.79
N TYR A 24 -11.30 -10.23 -5.09
CA TYR A 24 -10.73 -11.43 -5.68
C TYR A 24 -11.36 -12.68 -5.08
N PRO A 25 -11.49 -13.77 -5.84
CA PRO A 25 -11.89 -15.07 -5.28
C PRO A 25 -10.93 -15.52 -4.18
N ALA A 26 -11.48 -16.03 -3.07
CA ALA A 26 -10.67 -16.59 -2.00
C ALA A 26 -9.87 -17.81 -2.50
N ALA A 27 -8.64 -17.94 -2.01
CA ALA A 27 -7.69 -18.97 -2.46
C ALA A 27 -8.09 -20.40 -2.04
N ASP A 28 -8.98 -20.53 -1.06
CA ASP A 28 -9.44 -21.78 -0.44
C ASP A 28 -10.60 -22.43 -1.20
N GLY A 29 -11.08 -21.82 -2.28
CA GLY A 29 -12.20 -22.35 -3.07
C GLY A 29 -13.56 -22.22 -2.37
N ALA A 30 -13.62 -21.48 -1.26
CA ALA A 30 -14.89 -21.06 -0.68
C ALA A 30 -15.58 -20.06 -1.63
N ASN A 31 -16.92 -20.01 -1.59
CA ASN A 31 -17.72 -19.05 -2.34
C ASN A 31 -17.67 -17.65 -1.67
N THR A 32 -16.46 -17.17 -1.39
CA THR A 32 -16.19 -15.91 -0.69
C THR A 32 -15.25 -15.06 -1.51
N LEU A 33 -15.52 -13.75 -1.52
CA LEU A 33 -14.65 -12.74 -2.11
C LEU A 33 -13.80 -12.10 -1.01
N SER A 34 -12.53 -11.90 -1.31
CA SER A 34 -11.54 -11.30 -0.41
C SER A 34 -10.88 -10.10 -1.08
N THR A 35 -10.48 -9.12 -0.28
CA THR A 35 -9.71 -7.96 -0.74
C THR A 35 -8.64 -7.60 0.27
N LEU A 36 -7.68 -6.78 -0.15
CA LEU A 36 -6.65 -6.21 0.71
C LEU A 36 -6.85 -4.70 0.79
N ILE A 37 -7.13 -4.21 1.99
CA ILE A 37 -7.24 -2.77 2.26
C ILE A 37 -5.90 -2.31 2.83
N ALA A 38 -5.17 -1.49 2.08
CA ALA A 38 -3.97 -0.84 2.58
C ALA A 38 -4.35 0.44 3.32
N VAL A 39 -3.77 0.65 4.50
CA VAL A 39 -3.91 1.89 5.27
C VAL A 39 -2.66 2.74 5.02
N PRO A 40 -2.78 3.92 4.38
CA PRO A 40 -1.64 4.81 4.17
C PRO A 40 -0.99 5.22 5.49
N ALA A 41 0.35 5.33 5.52
CA ALA A 41 1.11 5.63 6.72
C ALA A 41 0.93 7.10 7.20
N ASP A 42 0.45 7.96 6.31
CA ASP A 42 0.11 9.36 6.49
C ASP A 42 -1.38 9.61 6.76
N LEU A 43 -2.22 8.56 6.74
CA LEU A 43 -3.64 8.69 7.06
C LEU A 43 -3.82 8.93 8.56
N ASP A 44 -4.62 9.95 8.90
CA ASP A 44 -4.87 10.31 10.29
C ASP A 44 -5.57 9.18 11.06
N PRO A 45 -5.12 8.87 12.30
CA PRO A 45 -5.80 7.93 13.17
C PRO A 45 -7.23 8.36 13.49
N GLY A 46 -8.14 7.39 13.56
CA GLY A 46 -9.54 7.66 13.84
C GLY A 46 -10.51 6.77 13.06
N PRO A 47 -11.82 6.98 13.23
CA PRO A 47 -12.82 6.32 12.42
C PRO A 47 -12.74 6.81 10.97
N GLN A 48 -12.58 5.88 10.04
CA GLN A 48 -12.52 6.13 8.61
C GLN A 48 -13.71 5.43 7.92
N PRO A 49 -14.36 6.10 6.94
CA PRO A 49 -15.46 5.50 6.21
C PRO A 49 -14.96 4.34 5.34
N LEU A 50 -15.72 3.26 5.35
CA LEU A 50 -15.51 2.07 4.53
C LEU A 50 -16.84 1.69 3.90
N THR A 51 -16.89 1.58 2.58
CA THR A 51 -18.09 1.12 1.88
C THR A 51 -17.83 -0.27 1.31
N ILE A 52 -18.71 -1.21 1.60
CA ILE A 52 -18.65 -2.59 1.09
C ILE A 52 -19.96 -2.87 0.38
N CYS A 53 -19.93 -3.03 -0.93
CA CYS A 53 -21.10 -3.29 -1.77
C CYS A 53 -22.26 -2.32 -1.48
N GLY A 54 -21.94 -1.03 -1.34
CA GLY A 54 -22.92 0.03 -1.03
C GLY A 54 -23.29 0.17 0.45
N ALA A 55 -22.89 -0.77 1.32
CA ALA A 55 -23.12 -0.66 2.76
C ALA A 55 -22.00 0.13 3.43
N GLU A 56 -22.36 1.20 4.14
CA GLU A 56 -21.42 1.96 4.95
C GLU A 56 -21.03 1.22 6.23
N ARG A 57 -19.75 1.29 6.54
CA ARG A 57 -19.08 0.73 7.71
C ARG A 57 -18.04 1.74 8.20
N GLN A 58 -17.59 1.53 9.43
CA GLN A 58 -16.48 2.30 10.00
C GLN A 58 -15.29 1.37 10.25
N LEU A 59 -14.12 1.80 9.77
CA LEU A 59 -12.84 1.17 10.07
C LEU A 59 -12.07 2.10 10.99
N LYS A 60 -11.59 1.60 12.13
CA LYS A 60 -10.77 2.40 13.05
C LYS A 60 -9.30 2.29 12.66
N VAL A 61 -8.73 3.39 12.17
CA VAL A 61 -7.28 3.54 11.97
C VAL A 61 -6.64 3.87 13.31
N ILE A 62 -5.57 3.15 13.65
CA ILE A 62 -4.84 3.28 14.91
C ILE A 62 -3.53 3.99 14.63
N ASP A 63 -3.10 4.86 15.56
CA ASP A 63 -1.77 5.46 15.49
C ASP A 63 -0.70 4.37 15.64
N ALA A 64 0.07 4.17 14.57
CA ALA A 64 1.17 3.21 14.54
C ALA A 64 2.40 3.69 15.34
N HIS A 65 2.40 4.93 15.84
CA HIS A 65 3.49 5.56 16.59
C HIS A 65 4.82 5.46 15.83
N PHE A 66 4.78 5.78 14.54
CA PHE A 66 5.93 5.65 13.66
C PHE A 66 7.12 6.52 14.15
N PRO A 67 8.34 5.94 14.24
CA PRO A 67 9.50 6.69 14.69
C PRO A 67 9.91 7.77 13.68
N THR A 68 10.62 8.78 14.17
CA THR A 68 11.24 9.81 13.33
C THR A 68 12.76 9.71 13.39
N GLN A 69 13.43 9.83 12.23
CA GLN A 69 14.88 9.89 12.12
C GLN A 69 15.32 11.23 11.53
N THR A 70 16.31 11.85 12.18
CA THR A 70 16.95 13.07 11.67
C THR A 70 18.21 12.72 10.89
N LEU A 71 18.30 13.21 9.66
CA LEU A 71 19.47 13.07 8.80
C LEU A 71 20.09 14.44 8.51
N ARG A 72 21.42 14.49 8.48
CA ARG A 72 22.19 15.63 7.95
C ARG A 72 22.80 15.22 6.62
N LEU A 73 22.35 15.87 5.55
CA LEU A 73 22.85 15.62 4.20
C LEU A 73 23.70 16.78 3.71
N PRO A 74 24.82 16.52 3.02
CA PRO A 74 25.59 17.57 2.35
C PRO A 74 24.71 18.36 1.36
N PRO A 75 24.95 19.68 1.17
CA PRO A 75 24.11 20.52 0.31
C PRO A 75 23.93 19.98 -1.12
N LYS A 76 24.97 19.34 -1.68
CA LYS A 76 24.96 18.73 -3.02
C LYS A 76 23.98 17.55 -3.17
N LYS A 77 23.51 16.96 -2.07
CA LYS A 77 22.61 15.79 -2.05
C LYS A 77 21.24 16.10 -1.44
N ASN A 78 20.91 17.38 -1.24
CA ASN A 78 19.65 17.82 -0.63
C ASN A 78 18.52 18.04 -1.65
N ASN A 79 18.69 17.56 -2.89
CA ASN A 79 17.72 17.74 -3.98
C ASN A 79 16.95 16.43 -4.18
N PHE A 80 15.80 16.30 -3.52
CA PHE A 80 14.88 15.15 -3.66
C PHE A 80 13.98 15.27 -4.90
N ASN A 81 14.57 15.61 -6.04
CA ASN A 81 13.84 15.73 -7.30
C ASN A 81 13.87 14.39 -8.00
N ALA A 82 12.68 13.84 -8.30
CA ALA A 82 12.56 12.68 -9.16
C ALA A 82 13.14 12.97 -10.54
N SER A 83 13.72 11.96 -11.17
CA SER A 83 14.17 12.09 -12.55
C SER A 83 12.99 12.25 -13.52
N PRO A 84 13.17 12.90 -14.68
CA PRO A 84 12.09 13.06 -15.67
C PRO A 84 11.51 11.70 -16.06
N GLY A 85 10.19 11.53 -15.97
CA GLY A 85 9.49 10.28 -16.31
C GLY A 85 9.38 9.27 -15.17
N GLU A 86 10.09 9.45 -14.06
CA GLU A 86 10.11 8.49 -12.94
C GLU A 86 8.76 8.39 -12.24
N LYS A 87 8.13 9.54 -11.96
CA LYS A 87 6.83 9.57 -11.28
C LYS A 87 5.73 8.99 -12.16
N GLU A 88 5.78 9.26 -13.45
CA GLU A 88 4.84 8.76 -14.45
C GLU A 88 4.96 7.23 -14.59
N ALA A 89 6.19 6.70 -14.64
CA ALA A 89 6.43 5.26 -14.69
C ALA A 89 5.96 4.55 -13.41
N ILE A 90 6.25 5.11 -12.23
CA ILE A 90 5.79 4.57 -10.94
C ILE A 90 4.27 4.58 -10.88
N LYS A 91 3.62 5.66 -11.32
CA LYS A 91 2.16 5.79 -11.34
C LYS A 91 1.55 4.72 -12.25
N SER A 92 2.04 4.61 -13.49
CA SER A 92 1.55 3.61 -14.45
C SER A 92 1.67 2.17 -13.93
N ALA A 93 2.78 1.84 -13.25
CA ALA A 93 2.99 0.51 -12.69
C ALA A 93 2.07 0.22 -11.49
N LYS A 94 1.69 1.24 -10.71
CA LYS A 94 0.78 1.08 -9.56
C LYS A 94 -0.70 1.01 -9.96
N GLU A 95 -1.07 1.64 -11.07
CA GLU A 95 -2.44 1.64 -11.60
C GLU A 95 -2.81 0.31 -12.27
N GLU A 96 -1.82 -0.52 -12.61
CA GLU A 96 -2.05 -1.83 -13.21
C GLU A 96 -2.64 -2.82 -12.18
N VAL A 97 -3.93 -3.11 -12.34
CA VAL A 97 -4.66 -4.09 -11.52
C VAL A 97 -4.93 -5.33 -12.34
N VAL A 98 -4.36 -6.47 -11.91
CA VAL A 98 -4.53 -7.76 -12.59
C VAL A 98 -5.34 -8.72 -11.73
N GLN A 99 -6.28 -9.44 -12.36
CA GLN A 99 -7.13 -10.46 -11.71
C GLN A 99 -6.42 -11.82 -11.59
N GLU A 100 -5.34 -12.02 -12.33
CA GLU A 100 -4.49 -13.20 -12.27
C GLU A 100 -3.49 -13.11 -11.11
N ARG A 101 -3.27 -14.24 -10.44
CA ARG A 101 -2.26 -14.38 -9.38
C ARG A 101 -0.91 -14.78 -9.99
N PHE A 102 0.07 -13.87 -9.94
CA PHE A 102 1.42 -14.14 -10.44
C PHE A 102 2.39 -14.77 -9.43
N TRP A 103 2.06 -14.79 -8.14
CA TRP A 103 2.93 -15.38 -7.13
C TRP A 103 2.49 -16.81 -6.78
N GLN A 104 3.45 -17.62 -6.34
CA GLN A 104 3.20 -18.97 -5.85
C GLN A 104 3.82 -19.14 -4.46
N GLY A 105 3.03 -19.67 -3.53
CA GLY A 105 3.47 -19.89 -2.15
C GLY A 105 3.64 -18.61 -1.33
N LYS A 106 4.44 -18.71 -0.27
CA LYS A 106 4.68 -17.61 0.68
C LYS A 106 5.81 -16.71 0.19
N PHE A 107 5.66 -15.40 0.39
CA PHE A 107 6.74 -14.45 0.19
C PHE A 107 7.93 -14.79 1.09
N LYS A 108 9.14 -14.70 0.51
CA LYS A 108 10.40 -14.89 1.22
C LYS A 108 11.10 -13.55 1.35
N TYR A 109 11.88 -13.38 2.42
CA TYR A 109 12.76 -12.23 2.51
C TYR A 109 13.72 -12.21 1.32
N PRO A 110 13.95 -11.05 0.69
CA PRO A 110 14.87 -10.93 -0.44
C PRO A 110 16.33 -11.21 -0.04
N VAL A 111 16.68 -10.99 1.23
CA VAL A 111 18.02 -11.25 1.79
C VAL A 111 17.89 -12.18 3.00
N LYS A 112 18.72 -13.21 3.08
CA LYS A 112 18.61 -14.27 4.12
C LYS A 112 19.09 -13.83 5.51
N THR A 113 20.07 -12.94 5.57
CA THR A 113 20.64 -12.41 6.83
C THR A 113 20.36 -10.92 6.91
N VAL A 114 19.27 -10.54 7.61
CA VAL A 114 18.79 -9.16 7.59
C VAL A 114 19.19 -8.44 8.86
N LYS A 115 20.01 -7.39 8.73
CA LYS A 115 20.04 -6.29 9.70
C LYS A 115 19.21 -5.16 9.11
N PHE A 116 18.05 -4.88 9.70
CA PHE A 116 17.20 -3.78 9.27
C PHE A 116 17.89 -2.45 9.60
N SER A 117 18.27 -1.68 8.59
CA SER A 117 18.80 -0.33 8.76
C SER A 117 17.70 0.70 9.00
N SER A 118 16.52 0.49 8.43
CA SER A 118 15.33 1.32 8.62
C SER A 118 14.09 0.46 8.48
N ARG A 119 13.09 0.73 9.32
CA ARG A 119 11.80 0.03 9.28
C ARG A 119 10.79 0.85 8.46
N PHE A 120 9.74 0.16 7.99
CA PHE A 120 8.61 0.81 7.32
C PHE A 120 7.99 1.88 8.23
N GLY A 121 7.49 2.96 7.60
CA GLY A 121 6.81 4.05 8.29
C GLY A 121 7.76 5.02 9.00
N LEU A 122 9.08 4.82 8.96
CA LEU A 122 10.04 5.77 9.52
C LEU A 122 9.92 7.13 8.82
N GLY A 123 9.51 8.16 9.56
CA GLY A 123 9.48 9.53 9.08
C GLY A 123 10.87 10.16 9.08
N ARG A 124 11.21 10.99 8.07
CA ARG A 124 12.53 11.64 7.98
C ARG A 124 12.48 13.15 8.12
N VAL A 125 13.36 13.67 8.96
CA VAL A 125 13.70 15.10 9.04
C VAL A 125 15.09 15.29 8.44
N VAL A 126 15.20 16.04 7.35
CA VAL A 126 16.46 16.25 6.64
C VAL A 126 16.86 17.71 6.76
N ASN A 127 18.06 17.99 7.28
CA ASN A 127 18.60 19.35 7.42
C ASN A 127 17.61 20.32 8.13
N GLY A 128 16.91 19.82 9.16
CA GLY A 128 15.93 20.58 9.94
C GLY A 128 14.54 20.69 9.31
N LYS A 129 14.31 20.14 8.12
CA LYS A 129 13.00 20.13 7.44
C LYS A 129 12.37 18.75 7.47
N ARG A 130 11.13 18.64 7.98
CA ARG A 130 10.33 17.41 7.86
C ARG A 130 9.90 17.26 6.40
N LEU A 131 10.25 16.14 5.79
CA LEU A 131 9.74 15.81 4.47
C LEU A 131 8.32 15.28 4.67
N LYS A 132 7.32 16.11 4.35
CA LYS A 132 5.92 15.68 4.30
C LYS A 132 5.81 14.61 3.21
N ASP A 133 5.10 13.54 3.50
CA ASP A 133 4.84 12.41 2.58
C ASP A 133 6.07 11.53 2.26
N TYR A 134 7.19 11.73 2.96
CA TYR A 134 8.36 10.86 2.87
C TYR A 134 8.43 9.92 4.08
N TYR A 135 7.67 8.85 3.96
CA TYR A 135 7.82 7.68 4.83
C TYR A 135 8.77 6.71 4.15
N HIS A 136 9.52 5.94 4.94
CA HIS A 136 10.20 4.79 4.38
C HIS A 136 9.14 3.75 3.97
N SER A 137 8.73 3.81 2.70
CA SER A 137 7.90 2.82 2.01
C SER A 137 8.76 1.74 1.38
#